data_AF-A0AAE0DC61-F1
#
_entry.id   AF-A0AAE0DC61-F1
#
_cell.length_a   1.000
_cell.length_b   1.000
_cell.length_c   1.000
_cell.angle_alpha   90.00
_cell.angle_beta   90.00
_cell.angle_gamma   90.00
#
_symmetry.space_group_name_H-M   'P 1'
#
loop_
_entity.id
_entity.type
_entity.pdbx_description
1 polymer ?
#
loop_
_entity_poly.entity_id
_entity_poly.type
_entity_poly.pdbx_seq_one_letter_code
_entity_poly.pdbx_strand_id
1 'polypeptide(L)'
;MDTTTNNVQVSPDEIRAMCSIALSEMYRAEVPQYGSLVDIVSKINRQQDQSASNNAQHRLEVERHGAIRLGTAAELQMIRRLFSIMGMYAVGYYDLSVAGLPVHATCFRPLTSDALAHNPFRVFTSMLRLDLVNDDELRSCAERVLSNRNIFTPRCIQLIEELETLTSVPKAKADELIIEALETFR
;
A
#
# COMPACT_ATOMS: atom_id res chain seq x y z
N MET A 1 30.79 -14.82 -23.01
CA MET A 1 30.65 -14.07 -21.75
C MET A 1 29.83 -12.86 -22.09
N ASP A 2 28.52 -12.96 -21.89
CA ASP A 2 27.56 -11.94 -22.30
C ASP A 2 26.91 -11.40 -21.02
N THR A 3 27.56 -10.41 -20.41
CA THR A 3 27.14 -9.78 -19.15
C THR A 3 26.81 -8.32 -19.39
N THR A 4 25.80 -8.09 -20.22
CA THR A 4 24.99 -6.87 -20.17
C THR A 4 23.63 -7.24 -19.60
N THR A 5 23.60 -7.52 -18.29
CA THR A 5 22.36 -7.39 -17.54
C THR A 5 21.96 -5.93 -17.61
N ASN A 6 21.04 -5.60 -18.52
CA ASN A 6 20.37 -4.31 -18.60
C ASN A 6 19.91 -3.94 -17.19
N ASN A 7 20.55 -2.94 -16.59
CA ASN A 7 20.22 -2.47 -15.25
C ASN A 7 18.98 -1.57 -15.36
N VAL A 8 17.83 -2.18 -15.67
CA VAL A 8 16.55 -1.47 -15.85
C VAL A 8 16.20 -0.79 -14.54
N GLN A 9 16.01 0.52 -14.60
CA GLN A 9 15.60 1.33 -13.46
C GLN A 9 14.11 1.60 -13.54
N VAL A 10 13.48 1.74 -12.38
CA VAL A 10 12.05 2.04 -12.27
C VAL A 10 11.82 3.28 -11.41
N SER A 11 10.81 4.04 -11.79
CA SER A 11 10.30 5.19 -11.04
C SER A 11 9.44 4.74 -9.86
N PRO A 12 9.28 5.58 -8.81
CA PRO A 12 8.35 5.30 -7.71
C PRO A 12 6.92 5.03 -8.18
N ASP A 13 6.50 5.67 -9.28
CA ASP A 13 5.18 5.51 -9.87
C ASP A 13 4.99 4.11 -10.48
N GLU A 14 6.02 3.57 -11.13
CA GLU A 14 6.01 2.20 -11.62
C GLU A 14 6.03 1.18 -10.47
N ILE A 15 6.83 1.42 -9.41
CA ILE A 15 6.84 0.55 -8.22
C ILE A 15 5.45 0.51 -7.58
N ARG A 16 4.79 1.67 -7.43
CA ARG A 16 3.42 1.75 -6.93
C ARG A 16 2.43 1.01 -7.81
N ALA A 17 2.53 1.16 -9.13
CA ALA A 17 1.65 0.46 -10.06
C ALA A 17 1.81 -1.06 -9.96
N MET A 18 3.04 -1.56 -9.94
CA MET A 18 3.35 -2.98 -9.76
C MET A 18 2.83 -3.50 -8.42
N CYS A 19 3.05 -2.76 -7.32
CA CYS A 19 2.55 -3.12 -5.99
C CYS A 19 1.02 -3.17 -5.94
N SER A 20 0.33 -2.19 -6.53
CA SER A 20 -1.13 -2.16 -6.59
C SER A 20 -1.72 -3.34 -7.36
N ILE A 21 -1.06 -3.77 -8.43
CA ILE A 21 -1.47 -4.96 -9.20
C ILE A 21 -1.28 -6.20 -8.34
N ALA A 22 -0.09 -6.38 -7.76
CA ALA A 22 0.22 -7.56 -6.97
C ALA A 22 -0.68 -7.71 -5.73
N LEU A 23 -1.00 -6.60 -5.04
CA LEU A 23 -1.98 -6.58 -3.95
C LEU A 23 -3.39 -6.96 -4.43
N SER A 24 -3.79 -6.46 -5.60
CA SER A 24 -5.10 -6.79 -6.19
C SER A 24 -5.19 -8.27 -6.57
N GLU A 25 -4.11 -8.86 -7.09
CA GLU A 25 -4.04 -10.28 -7.44
C GLU A 25 -4.09 -11.16 -6.20
N MET A 26 -3.29 -10.84 -5.19
CA MET A 26 -3.30 -11.49 -3.87
C MET A 26 -4.71 -11.44 -3.25
N TYR A 27 -5.32 -10.26 -3.19
CA TYR A 27 -6.66 -10.10 -2.61
C TYR A 27 -7.75 -10.80 -3.42
N ARG A 28 -7.63 -10.86 -4.76
CA ARG A 28 -8.52 -11.65 -5.62
C ARG A 28 -8.43 -13.15 -5.34
N ALA A 29 -7.23 -13.66 -5.04
CA ALA A 29 -7.03 -15.06 -4.70
C ALA A 29 -7.63 -15.41 -3.32
N GLU A 30 -7.50 -14.50 -2.35
CA GLU A 30 -8.03 -14.68 -0.99
C GLU A 30 -9.55 -14.46 -0.89
N VAL A 31 -10.09 -13.53 -1.68
CA VAL A 31 -11.50 -13.14 -1.67
C VAL A 31 -12.08 -13.19 -3.10
N PRO A 32 -12.57 -14.36 -3.57
CA PRO A 32 -13.04 -14.53 -4.95
C PRO A 32 -14.14 -13.55 -5.38
N GLN A 33 -14.99 -13.09 -4.45
CA GLN A 33 -16.03 -12.09 -4.71
C GLN A 33 -15.45 -10.73 -5.14
N TYR A 34 -14.23 -10.38 -4.69
CA TYR A 34 -13.53 -9.20 -5.20
C TYR A 34 -13.22 -9.35 -6.69
N GLY A 35 -12.82 -10.55 -7.15
CA GLY A 35 -12.64 -10.83 -8.57
C GLY A 35 -13.93 -10.61 -9.37
N SER A 36 -15.05 -11.14 -8.90
CA SER A 36 -16.36 -10.91 -9.53
C SER A 36 -16.74 -9.42 -9.57
N LEU A 37 -16.46 -8.67 -8.49
CA LEU A 37 -16.69 -7.23 -8.45
C LEU A 37 -15.87 -6.49 -9.50
N VAL A 38 -14.56 -6.79 -9.60
CA VAL A 38 -13.68 -6.18 -10.61
C VAL A 38 -14.19 -6.46 -12.02
N ASP A 39 -14.64 -7.68 -12.29
CA ASP A 39 -15.17 -8.08 -13.60
C ASP A 39 -16.48 -7.31 -13.93
N ILE A 40 -17.36 -7.10 -12.95
CA ILE A 40 -18.58 -6.28 -13.08
C ILE A 40 -18.23 -4.81 -13.34
N VAL A 41 -17.31 -4.22 -12.57
CA VAL A 41 -16.87 -2.83 -12.74
C VAL A 41 -16.27 -2.62 -14.13
N SER A 42 -15.39 -3.52 -14.59
CA SER A 42 -14.83 -3.45 -15.94
C SER A 42 -15.90 -3.52 -17.03
N LYS A 43 -16.92 -4.37 -16.87
CA LYS A 43 -18.04 -4.44 -17.80
C LYS A 43 -18.83 -3.12 -17.85
N ILE A 44 -19.16 -2.53 -16.69
CA ILE A 44 -19.92 -1.28 -16.60
C ILE A 44 -19.11 -0.11 -17.18
N ASN A 45 -17.82 -0.01 -16.86
CA ASN A 45 -16.95 1.05 -17.37
C ASN A 45 -16.89 1.03 -18.91
N ARG A 46 -16.70 -0.16 -19.51
CA ARG A 46 -16.71 -0.31 -20.99
C ARG A 46 -18.04 0.05 -21.64
N GLN A 47 -19.16 -0.07 -20.93
CA GLN A 47 -20.49 0.29 -21.45
C GLN A 47 -20.73 1.81 -21.41
N GLN A 48 -20.24 2.49 -20.37
CA GLN A 48 -20.42 3.93 -20.20
C GLN A 48 -19.46 4.76 -21.07
N ASP A 49 -18.27 4.23 -21.37
CA ASP A 49 -17.13 5.05 -21.79
C ASP A 49 -16.81 4.99 -23.30
N GLN A 50 -17.82 4.94 -24.18
CA GLN A 50 -17.59 4.96 -25.64
C GLN A 50 -17.04 6.31 -26.18
N SER A 51 -16.92 7.35 -25.33
CA SER A 51 -16.53 8.71 -25.73
C SER A 51 -15.36 9.34 -24.97
N ALA A 52 -14.76 8.68 -23.97
CA ALA A 52 -13.58 9.23 -23.30
C ALA A 52 -12.27 8.93 -24.03
N SER A 53 -11.25 9.75 -23.73
CA SER A 53 -9.89 9.51 -24.19
C SER A 53 -9.29 8.26 -23.53
N ASN A 54 -8.50 7.47 -24.28
CA ASN A 54 -7.84 6.24 -23.83
C ASN A 54 -7.11 6.35 -22.47
N ASN A 55 -6.54 7.52 -22.14
CA ASN A 55 -5.80 7.73 -20.88
C ASN A 55 -6.70 7.75 -19.65
N ALA A 56 -7.91 8.31 -19.74
CA ALA A 56 -8.87 8.32 -18.64
C ALA A 56 -9.40 6.89 -18.37
N GLN A 57 -9.60 6.13 -19.45
CA GLN A 57 -10.10 4.77 -19.39
C GLN A 57 -9.09 3.80 -18.76
N HIS A 58 -7.80 3.87 -19.13
CA HIS A 58 -6.74 3.07 -18.52
C HIS A 58 -6.61 3.34 -17.01
N ARG A 59 -6.71 4.61 -16.60
CA ARG A 59 -6.68 4.99 -15.18
C ARG A 59 -7.86 4.40 -14.39
N LEU A 60 -9.08 4.48 -14.93
CA LEU A 60 -10.29 3.97 -14.27
C LEU A 60 -10.26 2.46 -14.05
N GLU A 61 -9.58 1.70 -14.92
CA GLU A 61 -9.47 0.24 -14.77
C GLU A 61 -8.47 -0.19 -13.69
N VAL A 62 -7.50 0.67 -13.35
CA VAL A 62 -6.46 0.35 -12.36
C VAL A 62 -6.64 1.04 -11.01
N GLU A 63 -7.51 2.06 -10.93
CA GLU A 63 -7.72 2.85 -9.72
C GLU A 63 -8.31 2.01 -8.57
N ARG A 64 -7.54 1.92 -7.48
CA ARG A 64 -7.87 1.14 -6.28
C ARG A 64 -7.46 1.88 -5.02
N HIS A 65 -8.11 1.56 -3.91
CA HIS A 65 -7.64 1.96 -2.59
C HIS A 65 -7.64 0.75 -1.64
N GLY A 66 -6.56 0.61 -0.88
CA GLY A 66 -6.46 -0.35 0.23
C GLY A 66 -6.82 0.30 1.56
N ALA A 67 -7.10 -0.53 2.56
CA ALA A 67 -7.26 -0.09 3.94
C ALA A 67 -6.58 -1.08 4.89
N ILE A 68 -5.73 -0.58 5.77
CA ILE A 68 -4.96 -1.40 6.74
C ILE A 68 -5.04 -0.78 8.14
N ARG A 69 -4.77 -1.62 9.15
CA ARG A 69 -4.78 -1.22 10.56
C ARG A 69 -3.49 -1.68 11.23
N LEU A 70 -2.80 -0.75 11.86
CA LEU A 70 -1.55 -0.97 12.58
C LEU A 70 -1.80 -0.80 14.07
N GLY A 71 -1.03 -1.53 14.88
CA GLY A 71 -1.16 -1.53 16.33
C GLY A 71 -0.16 -0.62 17.04
N THR A 72 0.98 -0.31 16.41
CA THR A 72 2.03 0.48 17.07
C THR A 72 2.51 1.66 16.21
N ALA A 73 3.08 2.67 16.88
CA ALA A 73 3.72 3.79 16.21
C ALA A 73 4.93 3.36 15.38
N ALA A 74 5.68 2.35 15.82
CA ALA A 74 6.82 1.80 15.08
C ALA A 74 6.38 1.15 13.75
N GLU A 75 5.27 0.40 13.77
CA GLU A 75 4.67 -0.16 12.56
C GLU A 75 4.26 0.95 11.59
N LEU A 76 3.64 2.03 12.07
CA LEU A 76 3.26 3.17 11.24
C LEU A 76 4.48 3.92 10.66
N GLN A 77 5.56 4.03 11.43
CA GLN A 77 6.80 4.64 10.94
C GLN A 77 7.45 3.79 9.84
N MET A 78 7.44 2.46 9.98
CA MET A 78 8.00 1.56 8.97
C MET A 78 7.14 1.53 7.70
N ILE A 79 5.81 1.46 7.82
CA ILE A 79 4.93 1.49 6.64
C ILE A 79 5.07 2.80 5.86
N ARG A 80 5.28 3.92 6.57
CA ARG A 80 5.55 5.22 5.94
C ARG A 80 6.81 5.17 5.07
N ARG A 81 7.88 4.51 5.55
CA ARG A 81 9.14 4.34 4.80
C ARG A 81 8.90 3.49 3.55
N LEU A 82 8.23 2.36 3.71
CA LEU A 82 7.84 1.49 2.60
C LEU A 82 7.04 2.25 1.52
N PHE A 83 5.99 2.97 1.92
CA PHE A 83 5.17 3.77 1.02
C PHE A 83 5.94 4.92 0.36
N SER A 84 6.94 5.50 1.02
CA SER A 84 7.78 6.55 0.44
C SER A 84 8.57 6.05 -0.78
N ILE A 85 9.00 4.79 -0.82
CA ILE A 85 9.68 4.19 -1.99
C ILE A 85 8.74 4.12 -3.20
N MET A 86 7.45 3.99 -2.94
CA MET A 86 6.37 3.99 -3.94
C MET A 86 5.85 5.41 -4.27
N GLY A 87 6.51 6.47 -3.79
CA GLY A 87 6.05 7.85 -4.00
C GLY A 87 4.71 8.16 -3.33
N MET A 88 4.39 7.45 -2.24
CA MET A 88 3.14 7.61 -1.49
C MET A 88 3.42 8.28 -0.14
N TYR A 89 2.69 9.36 0.13
CA TYR A 89 2.91 10.22 1.29
C TYR A 89 1.63 10.35 2.11
N ALA A 90 1.79 10.55 3.42
CA ALA A 90 0.67 10.74 4.33
C ALA A 90 -0.09 12.04 4.01
N VAL A 91 -1.37 11.90 3.66
CA VAL A 91 -2.28 13.02 3.37
C VAL A 91 -3.50 12.92 4.27
N GLY A 92 -3.78 14.03 4.95
CA GLY A 92 -4.93 14.17 5.84
C GLY A 92 -4.71 13.49 7.19
N TYR A 93 -5.52 13.92 8.15
CA TYR A 93 -5.62 13.34 9.49
C TYR A 93 -7.08 13.07 9.78
N TYR A 94 -7.39 11.84 10.15
CA TYR A 94 -8.74 11.37 10.40
C TYR A 94 -8.81 10.83 11.81
N ASP A 95 -9.50 11.54 12.70
CA ASP A 95 -9.80 11.05 14.04
C ASP A 95 -11.14 10.32 14.01
N LEU A 96 -11.13 8.99 14.19
CA LEU A 96 -12.35 8.19 14.19
C LEU A 96 -12.88 7.95 15.61
N SER A 97 -12.20 8.47 16.65
CA SER A 97 -12.69 8.42 18.02
C SER A 97 -14.01 9.18 18.20
N VAL A 98 -14.24 10.22 17.38
CA VAL A 98 -15.51 10.95 17.32
C VAL A 98 -16.69 10.07 16.90
N ALA A 99 -16.42 8.95 16.20
CA ALA A 99 -17.39 7.95 15.80
C ALA A 99 -17.38 6.70 16.71
N GLY A 100 -16.69 6.77 17.85
CA GLY A 100 -16.57 5.66 18.82
C GLY A 100 -15.58 4.57 18.42
N LEU A 101 -14.72 4.80 17.42
CA LEU A 101 -13.69 3.84 17.01
C LEU A 101 -12.34 4.23 17.62
N PRO A 102 -11.60 3.31 18.28
CA PRO A 102 -10.35 3.63 18.98
C PRO A 102 -9.16 3.72 18.00
N VAL A 103 -9.29 4.50 16.93
CA VAL A 103 -8.25 4.68 15.91
C VAL A 103 -8.21 6.12 15.41
N HIS A 104 -7.04 6.51 14.95
CA HIS A 104 -6.86 7.64 14.04
C HIS A 104 -6.11 7.19 12.79
N ALA A 105 -6.16 7.95 11.71
CA ALA A 105 -5.68 7.49 10.42
C ALA A 105 -5.14 8.61 9.53
N THR A 106 -4.46 8.20 8.46
CA THR A 106 -4.03 9.03 7.33
C THR A 106 -4.19 8.25 6.03
N CYS A 107 -4.13 8.91 4.88
CA CYS A 107 -4.14 8.27 3.58
C CYS A 107 -2.77 8.40 2.91
N PHE A 108 -2.07 7.29 2.68
CA PHE A 108 -0.85 7.27 1.89
C PHE A 108 -1.20 7.28 0.41
N ARG A 109 -0.77 8.32 -0.32
CA ARG A 109 -1.04 8.47 -1.76
C ARG A 109 0.00 9.35 -2.47
N PRO A 110 0.06 9.30 -3.81
CA PRO A 110 0.84 10.26 -4.60
C PRO A 110 0.30 11.69 -4.44
N LEU A 111 1.17 12.68 -4.61
CA LEU A 111 0.83 14.09 -4.40
C LEU A 111 0.56 14.86 -5.70
N THR A 112 1.28 14.55 -6.78
CA THR A 112 1.25 15.33 -8.02
C THR A 112 0.20 14.79 -9.00
N SER A 113 -0.31 15.66 -9.88
CA SER A 113 -1.25 15.26 -10.92
C SER A 113 -0.66 14.20 -11.86
N ASP A 114 0.62 14.31 -12.21
CA ASP A 114 1.28 13.35 -13.10
C ASP A 114 1.39 11.96 -12.44
N ALA A 115 1.80 11.90 -11.17
CA ALA A 115 1.88 10.64 -10.43
C ALA A 115 0.50 10.00 -10.23
N LEU A 116 -0.53 10.81 -9.94
CA LEU A 116 -1.92 10.35 -9.86
C LEU A 116 -2.46 9.87 -11.21
N ALA A 117 -2.08 10.53 -12.31
CA ALA A 117 -2.46 10.11 -13.66
C ALA A 117 -1.79 8.79 -14.06
N HIS A 118 -0.53 8.57 -13.64
CA HIS A 118 0.18 7.32 -13.88
C HIS A 118 -0.43 6.16 -13.09
N ASN A 119 -0.60 6.33 -11.78
CA ASN A 119 -1.27 5.35 -10.93
C ASN A 119 -1.80 6.01 -9.64
N PRO A 120 -3.14 6.07 -9.44
CA PRO A 120 -3.75 6.76 -8.30
C PRO A 120 -3.92 5.88 -7.05
N PHE A 121 -3.14 4.78 -6.90
CA PHE A 121 -3.26 3.87 -5.76
C PHE A 121 -3.05 4.58 -4.43
N ARG A 122 -3.86 4.20 -3.43
CA ARG A 122 -3.91 4.84 -2.11
C ARG A 122 -4.10 3.78 -1.04
N VAL A 123 -3.55 4.00 0.15
CA VAL A 123 -3.83 3.14 1.29
C VAL A 123 -4.27 3.99 2.47
N PHE A 124 -5.49 3.73 2.95
CA PHE A 124 -5.99 4.30 4.20
C PHE A 124 -5.39 3.51 5.37
N THR A 125 -4.54 4.13 6.15
CA THR A 125 -3.80 3.47 7.22
C THR A 125 -4.26 4.01 8.56
N SER A 126 -4.89 3.16 9.35
CA SER A 126 -5.31 3.47 10.72
C SER A 126 -4.30 2.96 11.73
N MET A 127 -4.08 3.71 12.81
CA MET A 127 -3.31 3.28 13.98
C MET A 127 -4.24 3.15 15.19
N LEU A 128 -4.14 2.02 15.89
CA LEU A 128 -4.86 1.74 17.13
C LEU A 128 -4.43 2.71 18.25
N ARG A 129 -5.43 3.21 18.99
CA ARG A 129 -5.27 4.05 20.18
C ARG A 129 -5.59 3.22 21.42
N LEU A 130 -4.57 2.55 21.95
CA LEU A 130 -4.70 1.71 23.15
C LEU A 130 -5.11 2.51 24.39
N ASP A 131 -4.78 3.81 24.43
CA ASP A 131 -5.22 4.74 25.47
C ASP A 131 -6.75 4.94 25.51
N LEU A 132 -7.47 4.58 24.46
CA LEU A 132 -8.93 4.60 24.41
C LEU A 132 -9.59 3.26 24.82
N VAL A 133 -8.79 2.22 25.10
CA VAL A 133 -9.29 0.94 25.61
C VAL A 133 -9.45 1.06 27.12
N ASN A 134 -10.67 1.09 27.65
CA ASN A 134 -10.91 1.34 29.09
C ASN A 134 -10.54 0.17 30.02
N ASP A 135 -10.58 -1.07 29.51
CA ASP A 135 -10.23 -2.27 30.28
C ASP A 135 -8.70 -2.42 30.35
N ASP A 136 -8.14 -2.32 31.56
CA ASP A 136 -6.69 -2.35 31.79
C ASP A 136 -6.06 -3.73 31.52
N GLU A 137 -6.78 -4.82 31.80
CA GLU A 137 -6.29 -6.18 31.50
C GLU A 137 -6.25 -6.40 30.00
N LEU A 138 -7.29 -5.96 29.29
CA LEU A 138 -7.35 -6.03 27.84
C LEU A 138 -6.29 -5.14 27.17
N ARG A 139 -6.08 -3.92 27.67
CA ARG A 139 -5.06 -3.00 27.18
C ARG A 139 -3.67 -3.61 27.32
N SER A 140 -3.34 -4.13 28.51
CA SER A 140 -2.06 -4.79 28.79
C SER A 140 -1.85 -6.03 27.92
N CYS A 141 -2.93 -6.80 27.68
CA CYS A 141 -2.88 -7.96 26.78
C CYS A 141 -2.57 -7.52 25.35
N ALA A 142 -3.25 -6.49 24.84
CA ALA A 142 -3.03 -5.96 23.50
C ALA A 142 -1.60 -5.41 23.33
N GLU A 143 -1.10 -4.65 24.31
CA GLU A 143 0.29 -4.15 24.32
C GLU A 143 1.31 -5.29 24.20
N ARG A 144 1.15 -6.35 25.01
CA ARG A 144 2.02 -7.52 24.98
C ARG A 144 1.96 -8.28 23.65
N VAL A 145 0.79 -8.41 23.04
CA VAL A 145 0.68 -9.07 21.72
C VAL A 145 1.35 -8.22 20.64
N LEU A 146 1.13 -6.91 20.65
CA LEU A 146 1.69 -5.99 19.68
C LEU A 146 3.21 -5.82 19.83
N SER A 147 3.76 -5.87 21.04
CA SER A 147 5.20 -5.76 21.27
C SER A 147 5.99 -6.99 20.83
N ASN A 148 5.33 -8.15 20.71
CA ASN A 148 5.97 -9.43 20.41
C ASN A 148 5.87 -9.85 18.94
N ARG A 149 5.26 -9.03 18.07
CA ARG A 149 5.15 -9.32 16.64
C ARG A 149 6.08 -8.45 15.82
N ASN A 150 6.49 -8.97 14.66
CA ASN A 150 7.07 -8.18 13.59
C ASN A 150 6.27 -8.47 12.32
N ILE A 151 5.61 -7.44 11.78
CA ILE A 151 4.76 -7.58 10.58
C ILE A 151 5.54 -7.40 9.28
N PHE A 152 6.80 -6.96 9.36
CA PHE A 152 7.68 -6.81 8.20
C PHE A 152 8.70 -7.93 8.20
N THR A 153 8.89 -8.58 7.06
CA THR A 153 9.95 -9.57 6.92
C THR A 153 11.31 -8.89 7.13
N PRO A 154 12.32 -9.60 7.67
CA PRO A 154 13.66 -9.04 7.79
C PRO A 154 14.22 -8.53 6.46
N ARG A 155 13.88 -9.21 5.35
CA ARG A 155 14.32 -8.82 4.02
C ARG A 155 13.62 -7.55 3.52
N CYS A 156 12.32 -7.38 3.79
CA CYS A 156 11.59 -6.15 3.50
C CYS A 156 12.28 -4.94 4.16
N ILE A 157 12.64 -5.05 5.45
CA ILE A 157 13.32 -3.98 6.19
C ILE A 157 14.67 -3.64 5.55
N GLN A 158 15.48 -4.64 5.23
CA GLN A 158 16.77 -4.44 4.55
C GLN A 158 16.61 -3.75 3.20
N LEU A 159 15.65 -4.18 2.38
CA LEU A 159 15.39 -3.57 1.08
C LEU A 159 14.94 -2.12 1.21
N ILE A 160 14.12 -1.79 2.20
CA ILE A 160 13.73 -0.40 2.48
C ILE A 160 14.98 0.44 2.77
N GLU A 161 15.84 -0.02 3.69
CA GLU A 161 17.09 0.68 4.06
C GLU A 161 18.03 0.84 2.87
N GLU A 162 18.19 -0.19 2.04
CA GLU A 162 19.01 -0.13 0.84
C GLU A 162 18.45 0.90 -0.17
N LEU A 163 17.15 0.83 -0.47
CA LEU A 163 16.50 1.63 -1.50
C LEU A 163 16.39 3.11 -1.13
N GLU A 164 16.27 3.45 0.15
CA GLU A 164 16.29 4.84 0.64
C GLU A 164 17.61 5.56 0.33
N THR A 165 18.72 4.82 0.15
CA THR A 165 20.04 5.39 -0.14
C THR A 165 20.33 5.53 -1.64
N LEU A 166 19.54 4.90 -2.50
CA LEU A 166 19.77 4.91 -3.94
C LEU A 166 19.16 6.14 -4.60
N THR A 167 19.90 6.73 -5.54
CA THR A 167 19.38 7.78 -6.42
C THR A 167 18.44 7.25 -7.50
N SER A 168 18.50 5.94 -7.77
CA SER A 168 17.72 5.26 -8.80
C SER A 168 17.47 3.82 -8.38
N VAL A 169 16.23 3.35 -8.47
CA VAL A 169 15.84 2.01 -8.01
C VAL A 169 15.99 0.98 -9.13
N PRO A 170 16.83 -0.07 -8.98
CA PRO A 170 16.87 -1.17 -9.93
C PRO A 170 15.58 -1.97 -9.88
N LYS A 171 15.02 -2.33 -11.05
CA LYS A 171 13.76 -3.08 -11.14
C LYS A 171 13.78 -4.36 -10.33
N ALA A 172 14.88 -5.12 -10.37
CA ALA A 172 15.00 -6.37 -9.63
C ALA A 172 14.82 -6.19 -8.11
N LYS A 173 15.36 -5.11 -7.54
CA LYS A 173 15.18 -4.79 -6.11
C LYS A 173 13.76 -4.31 -5.80
N ALA A 174 13.13 -3.58 -6.73
CA ALA A 174 11.73 -3.18 -6.58
C ALA A 174 10.79 -4.40 -6.61
N ASP A 175 11.02 -5.34 -7.53
CA ASP A 175 10.25 -6.59 -7.61
C ASP A 175 10.40 -7.41 -6.32
N GLU A 176 11.63 -7.54 -5.82
CA GLU A 176 11.91 -8.22 -4.54
C GLU A 176 11.22 -7.51 -3.36
N LEU A 177 11.29 -6.17 -3.30
CA LEU A 177 10.62 -5.39 -2.27
C LEU A 177 9.11 -5.63 -2.28
N ILE A 178 8.48 -5.68 -3.46
CA ILE A 178 7.04 -5.90 -3.59
C ILE A 178 6.67 -7.28 -3.05
N ILE A 179 7.42 -8.33 -3.41
CA ILE A 179 7.17 -9.69 -2.91
C ILE A 179 7.25 -9.73 -1.39
N GLU A 180 8.33 -9.19 -0.82
CA GLU A 180 8.54 -9.17 0.64
C GLU A 180 7.51 -8.28 1.37
N ALA A 181 7.07 -7.18 0.74
CA ALA A 181 6.05 -6.31 1.29
C ALA A 181 4.65 -6.93 1.27
N LEU A 182 4.33 -7.79 0.30
CA LEU A 182 3.02 -8.47 0.23
C LEU A 182 2.78 -9.35 1.46
N GLU A 183 3.83 -9.98 2.00
CA GLU A 183 3.73 -10.82 3.20
C GLU A 183 3.30 -10.02 4.44
N THR A 184 3.47 -8.69 4.48
CA THR A 184 2.94 -7.82 5.53
C THR A 184 1.41 -7.70 5.48
N PHE A 185 0.79 -7.95 4.33
CA PHE A 185 -0.63 -7.72 4.08
C PHE A 185 -1.46 -9.01 3.94
N ARG A 186 -0.84 -10.18 4.00
CA ARG A 186 -1.50 -11.50 3.98
C ARG A 186 -2.06 -11.90 5.34
#